data_AF-A0A074Y3T1-F1
#
_entry.id   AF-A0A074Y3T1-F1
#
_cell.length_a   1.000
_cell.length_b   1.000
_cell.length_c   1.000
_cell.angle_alpha   90.00
_cell.angle_beta   90.00
_cell.angle_gamma   90.00
#
_symmetry.space_group_name_H-M   'P 1'
#
loop_
_entity.id
_entity.type
_entity.pdbx_description
1 polymer ?
#
loop_
_entity_poly.entity_id
_entity_poly.type
_entity_poly.pdbx_seq_one_letter_code
_entity_poly.pdbx_strand_id
1 'polypeptide(L)'
;MLNNRAFAMSPGDADFDGIHSGYPAEFLPESNFTYAGVNYMFPQYKQSGDDNVLAQGQVITPPQGRYSSISMLVAAESAVATGYVNVTYTDNTTSSGPILVDPFWSW
;
A
#
# COMPACT_ATOMS: atom_id res chain seq x y z
N MET A 1 -0.96 8.21 -7.26
CA MET A 1 -1.68 8.92 -6.19
C MET A 1 -1.09 8.44 -4.89
N LEU A 2 -0.48 9.34 -4.12
CA LEU A 2 0.05 9.09 -2.79
C LEU A 2 -0.60 10.14 -1.91
N ASN A 3 -0.98 9.78 -0.69
CA ASN A 3 -1.73 10.64 0.22
C ASN A 3 -1.36 10.43 1.70
N ASN A 4 -0.28 9.70 1.95
CA ASN A 4 0.29 9.53 3.26
C ASN A 4 1.81 9.31 3.18
N ARG A 5 2.48 9.49 4.31
CA ARG A 5 3.90 9.27 4.47
C ARG A 5 4.13 8.13 5.44
N ALA A 6 4.68 7.02 4.97
CA ALA A 6 4.92 5.82 5.76
C ALA A 6 6.40 5.61 6.13
N PHE A 7 7.33 6.26 5.44
CA PHE A 7 8.77 6.05 5.66
C PHE A 7 9.40 7.21 6.42
N ALA A 8 10.19 6.89 7.45
CA ALA A 8 10.76 7.85 8.38
C ALA A 8 12.29 7.73 8.44
N MET A 9 12.99 8.86 8.43
CA MET A 9 14.42 8.95 8.78
C MET A 9 14.66 9.30 10.25
N SER A 10 13.63 9.83 10.94
CA SER A 10 13.68 10.20 12.35
C SER A 10 12.30 10.06 13.01
N PRO A 11 12.20 9.95 14.34
CA PRO A 11 10.91 9.97 15.03
C PRO A 11 10.08 11.19 14.65
N GLY A 12 8.80 10.99 14.31
CA GLY A 12 7.88 12.06 13.91
C GLY A 12 7.97 12.51 12.44
N ASP A 13 8.86 11.91 11.62
CA ASP A 13 9.04 12.29 10.21
C ASP A 13 7.91 11.77 9.30
N ALA A 14 7.26 10.67 9.67
CA ALA A 14 6.17 10.03 8.92
C ALA A 14 4.87 10.05 9.72
N ASP A 15 3.77 9.58 9.12
CA ASP A 15 2.47 9.41 9.76
C ASP A 15 1.75 8.16 9.25
N PHE A 16 2.42 7.02 9.33
CA PHE A 16 1.91 5.74 8.86
C PHE A 16 0.59 5.34 9.55
N ASP A 17 0.51 5.60 10.85
CA ASP A 17 -0.51 5.11 11.78
C ASP A 17 -1.41 6.21 12.39
N GLY A 18 -1.17 7.48 12.06
CA GLY A 18 -1.91 8.62 12.61
C GLY A 18 -1.35 9.16 13.94
N ILE A 19 -0.22 8.62 14.43
CA ILE A 19 0.48 9.10 15.63
C ILE A 19 1.94 9.47 15.34
N HIS A 20 2.24 9.76 14.09
CA HIS A 20 3.56 10.15 13.59
C HIS A 20 4.65 9.06 13.62
N SER A 21 4.26 7.78 13.54
CA SER A 21 5.20 6.67 13.35
C SER A 21 5.46 6.40 11.86
N GLY A 22 6.51 5.63 11.57
CA GLY A 22 6.80 5.14 10.22
C GLY A 22 7.82 4.02 10.20
N TYR A 23 7.92 3.34 9.05
CA TYR A 23 8.96 2.35 8.81
C TYR A 23 10.31 3.06 8.63
N PRO A 24 11.41 2.51 9.18
CA PRO A 24 12.72 3.11 9.01
C PRO A 24 13.14 3.09 7.53
N ALA A 25 13.37 4.28 6.98
CA ALA A 25 13.69 4.46 5.56
C ALA A 25 15.03 3.80 5.16
N GLU A 26 15.93 3.57 6.12
CA GLU A 26 17.23 2.91 5.91
C GLU A 26 17.12 1.42 5.56
N PHE A 27 15.97 0.78 5.82
CA PHE A 27 15.74 -0.64 5.53
C PHE A 27 14.75 -0.87 4.37
N LEU A 28 14.45 0.16 3.58
CA LEU A 28 13.59 -0.02 2.42
C LEU A 28 14.27 -0.92 1.38
N PRO A 29 13.50 -1.78 0.70
CA PRO A 29 14.02 -2.49 -0.44
C PRO A 29 14.32 -1.53 -1.60
N GLU A 30 15.06 -2.01 -2.59
CA GLU A 30 15.26 -1.28 -3.83
C GLU A 30 13.92 -0.94 -4.51
N SER A 31 13.90 0.16 -5.27
CA SER A 31 12.68 0.63 -5.96
C SER A 31 12.04 -0.39 -6.92
N ASN A 32 12.83 -1.36 -7.40
CA ASN A 32 12.43 -2.52 -8.19
C ASN A 32 12.39 -3.77 -7.30
N PHE A 33 11.45 -3.79 -6.36
CA PHE A 33 11.36 -4.84 -5.36
C PHE A 33 10.61 -6.06 -5.91
N THR A 34 11.28 -7.22 -5.99
CA THR A 34 10.61 -8.47 -6.35
C THR A 34 10.26 -9.27 -5.11
N TYR A 35 8.97 -9.59 -4.96
CA TYR A 35 8.45 -10.42 -3.88
C TYR A 35 7.37 -11.36 -4.39
N ALA A 36 7.42 -12.63 -3.98
CA ALA A 36 6.48 -13.66 -4.42
C ALA A 36 6.30 -13.76 -5.96
N GLY A 37 7.37 -13.49 -6.73
CA GLY A 37 7.34 -13.51 -8.19
C GLY A 37 6.72 -12.28 -8.85
N VAL A 38 6.32 -11.26 -8.08
CA VAL A 38 5.82 -9.98 -8.57
C VAL A 38 6.89 -8.91 -8.40
N ASN A 39 7.18 -8.17 -9.47
CA ASN A 39 8.06 -7.00 -9.42
C ASN A 39 7.22 -5.75 -9.13
N TYR A 40 7.45 -5.13 -7.98
CA TYR A 40 6.78 -3.93 -7.53
C TYR A 40 7.64 -2.70 -7.83
N MET A 41 6.97 -1.63 -8.28
CA MET A 41 7.53 -0.28 -8.18
C MET A 41 7.38 0.19 -6.74
N PHE A 42 8.34 -0.15 -5.90
CA PHE A 42 8.28 0.12 -4.47
C PHE A 42 8.58 1.59 -4.20
N PRO A 43 7.69 2.32 -3.51
CA PRO A 43 7.94 3.72 -3.19
C PRO A 43 9.21 3.86 -2.34
N GLN A 44 9.93 4.96 -2.55
CA GLN A 44 11.15 5.27 -1.79
C GLN A 44 10.88 6.44 -0.86
N TYR A 45 11.66 6.54 0.21
CA TYR A 45 11.62 7.70 1.10
C TYR A 45 11.77 9.00 0.32
N LYS A 46 10.96 9.99 0.68
CA LYS A 46 11.09 11.37 0.20
C LYS A 46 11.25 12.28 1.38
N GLN A 47 12.13 13.28 1.29
CA GLN A 47 12.28 14.29 2.34
C GLN A 47 11.02 15.17 2.52
N SER A 48 10.16 15.25 1.50
CA SER A 48 8.87 15.91 1.58
C SER A 48 7.84 15.25 0.67
N GLY A 49 6.57 15.38 1.04
CA GLY A 49 5.44 14.77 0.33
C GLY A 49 5.23 13.29 0.67
N ASP A 50 4.31 12.69 -0.06
CA ASP A 50 3.79 11.36 0.23
C ASP A 50 4.57 10.25 -0.49
N ASP A 51 4.67 9.10 0.17
CA ASP A 51 5.30 7.86 -0.30
C ASP A 51 4.40 6.62 -0.12
N ASN A 52 3.20 6.79 0.46
CA ASN A 52 2.23 5.74 0.71
C ASN A 52 0.80 6.15 0.32
N VAL A 53 -0.09 5.16 0.26
CA VAL A 53 -1.53 5.32 0.07
C VAL A 53 -2.26 4.72 1.25
N LEU A 54 -3.11 5.52 1.91
CA LEU A 54 -4.05 4.99 2.91
C LEU A 54 -5.15 4.18 2.21
N ALA A 55 -5.63 3.09 2.79
CA ALA A 55 -6.77 2.35 2.23
C ALA A 55 -8.11 2.99 2.63
N GLN A 56 -8.53 4.05 1.92
CA GLN A 56 -9.72 4.87 2.24
C GLN A 56 -10.81 4.82 1.15
N GLY A 57 -10.77 3.82 0.27
CA GLY A 57 -11.75 3.65 -0.81
C GLY A 57 -11.40 4.41 -2.09
N GLN A 58 -10.12 4.71 -2.31
CA GLN A 58 -9.65 5.31 -3.55
C GLN A 58 -9.88 4.38 -4.76
N VAL A 59 -10.10 5.00 -5.92
CA VAL A 59 -10.18 4.29 -7.20
C VAL A 59 -8.86 4.43 -7.94
N ILE A 60 -8.29 3.30 -8.36
CA ILE A 60 -7.06 3.25 -9.15
C ILE A 60 -7.41 2.77 -10.55
N THR A 61 -7.11 3.59 -11.56
CA THR A 61 -7.30 3.24 -12.97
C THR A 61 -5.95 2.81 -13.56
N PRO A 62 -5.72 1.51 -13.83
CA PRO A 62 -4.49 1.07 -14.48
C PRO A 62 -4.48 1.52 -15.95
N PRO A 63 -3.31 1.51 -16.62
CA PRO A 63 -3.25 1.62 -18.07
C PRO A 63 -4.18 0.61 -18.75
N GLN A 64 -4.66 0.95 -19.95
CA GLN A 64 -5.53 0.03 -20.69
C GLN A 64 -4.77 -1.26 -21.02
N GLY A 65 -5.35 -2.41 -20.66
CA GLY A 65 -4.71 -3.71 -20.83
C GLY A 65 -5.64 -4.87 -20.46
N ARG A 66 -5.11 -6.09 -20.54
CA ARG A 66 -5.77 -7.30 -20.06
C ARG A 66 -4.99 -7.83 -18.86
N TYR A 67 -5.66 -7.92 -17.73
CA TYR A 67 -5.06 -8.32 -16.45
C TYR A 67 -5.79 -9.55 -15.93
N SER A 68 -5.04 -10.51 -15.36
CA SER A 68 -5.60 -11.72 -14.74
C SER A 68 -5.57 -11.67 -13.21
N SER A 69 -4.79 -10.76 -12.63
CA SER A 69 -4.63 -10.63 -11.19
C SER A 69 -4.24 -9.20 -10.80
N ILE A 70 -4.48 -8.86 -9.53
CA ILE A 70 -3.99 -7.66 -8.87
C ILE A 70 -3.18 -8.14 -7.67
N SER A 71 -1.96 -7.64 -7.53
CA SER A 71 -1.08 -7.94 -6.40
C SER A 71 -0.81 -6.65 -5.64
N MET A 72 -0.89 -6.70 -4.31
CA MET A 72 -0.75 -5.53 -3.44
C MET A 72 0.18 -5.88 -2.28
N LEU A 73 0.97 -4.89 -1.85
CA LEU A 73 1.64 -4.90 -0.56
C LEU A 73 0.80 -4.03 0.37
N VAL A 74 0.37 -4.60 1.49
CA VAL A 74 -0.57 -3.95 2.42
C VAL A 74 -0.06 -4.18 3.83
N ALA A 75 -0.20 -3.17 4.68
CA ALA A 75 0.18 -3.22 6.07
C ALA A 75 -0.93 -2.66 6.96
N ALA A 76 -0.99 -3.16 8.19
CA ALA A 76 -1.85 -2.68 9.26
C ALA A 76 -1.00 -2.46 10.52
N GLU A 77 -1.44 -1.56 11.39
CA GLU A 77 -0.72 -1.20 12.62
C GLU A 77 -1.63 -1.28 13.83
N SER A 78 -2.70 -0.48 13.87
CA SER A 78 -3.43 -0.28 15.13
C SER A 78 -4.44 -1.39 15.44
N ALA A 79 -4.87 -2.14 14.42
CA ALA A 79 -5.78 -3.27 14.53
C ALA A 79 -5.74 -4.11 13.24
N VAL A 80 -6.38 -5.28 13.26
CA VAL A 80 -6.63 -6.06 12.04
C VAL A 80 -7.42 -5.22 11.04
N ALA A 81 -6.85 -5.01 9.86
CA ALA A 81 -7.51 -4.30 8.77
C ALA A 81 -8.26 -5.31 7.88
N THR A 82 -9.54 -5.05 7.61
CA THR A 82 -10.34 -5.88 6.71
C THR A 82 -11.09 -5.00 5.71
N GLY A 83 -11.40 -5.56 4.54
CA GLY A 83 -12.13 -4.83 3.52
C GLY A 83 -12.30 -5.63 2.23
N TYR A 84 -12.69 -4.95 1.17
CA TYR A 84 -12.86 -5.52 -0.16
C TYR A 84 -12.15 -4.65 -1.19
N VAL A 85 -11.53 -5.31 -2.18
CA VAL A 85 -11.13 -4.66 -3.43
C VAL A 85 -12.16 -4.96 -4.49
N ASN A 86 -12.73 -3.90 -5.04
CA ASN A 86 -13.71 -3.98 -6.10
C ASN A 86 -13.04 -3.65 -7.44
N VAL A 87 -13.20 -4.54 -8.41
CA VAL A 87 -12.74 -4.37 -9.78
C VAL A 87 -13.95 -4.07 -10.65
N THR A 88 -13.90 -2.99 -11.41
CA THR A 88 -14.89 -2.67 -12.44
C THR A 88 -14.28 -2.92 -13.81
N TYR A 89 -14.91 -3.78 -14.60
CA TYR A 89 -14.45 -4.13 -15.95
C TYR A 89 -15.02 -3.18 -17.00
N THR A 90 -14.46 -3.22 -18.21
CA THR A 90 -14.86 -2.33 -19.32
C THR A 90 -16.30 -2.58 -19.82
N ASP A 91 -16.88 -3.72 -19.50
CA ASP A 91 -18.29 -4.06 -19.77
C ASP A 91 -19.23 -3.67 -18.61
N ASN A 92 -18.72 -2.92 -17.62
CA ASN A 92 -19.39 -2.50 -16.38
C ASN A 92 -19.75 -3.65 -15.42
N THR A 93 -19.30 -4.88 -15.67
CA THR A 93 -19.38 -5.93 -14.64
C THR A 93 -18.38 -5.65 -13.52
N THR A 94 -18.61 -6.25 -12.35
CA THR A 94 -17.74 -6.09 -11.19
C THR A 94 -17.35 -7.42 -10.58
N SER A 95 -16.19 -7.43 -9.90
CA SER A 95 -15.75 -8.52 -9.04
C SER A 95 -15.22 -7.94 -7.72
N SER A 96 -15.35 -8.70 -6.63
CA SER A 96 -14.91 -8.29 -5.30
C SER A 96 -14.06 -9.37 -4.66
N GLY A 97 -12.91 -8.99 -4.12
CA GLY A 97 -12.02 -9.87 -3.35
C GLY A 97 -11.84 -9.34 -1.92
N PRO A 98 -11.95 -10.18 -0.88
CA PRO A 98 -11.71 -9.75 0.48
C PRO A 98 -10.22 -9.51 0.74
N ILE A 99 -9.92 -8.59 1.64
CA ILE A 99 -8.59 -8.35 2.21
C ILE A 99 -8.70 -8.53 3.73
N LEU A 100 -7.70 -9.20 4.30
CA LEU A 100 -7.44 -9.26 5.73
C LEU A 100 -5.94 -9.07 5.94
N VAL A 101 -5.56 -8.14 6.80
CA VAL A 101 -4.17 -7.82 7.13
C VAL A 101 -4.05 -7.67 8.63
N ASP A 102 -3.34 -8.60 9.25
CA ASP A 102 -3.00 -8.52 10.66
C ASP A 102 -1.90 -7.47 10.88
N PRO A 103 -1.94 -6.72 11.98
CA PRO A 103 -0.82 -5.87 12.34
C PRO A 103 0.39 -6.72 12.73
N PHE A 104 1.60 -6.19 12.52
CA PHE A 104 2.84 -6.96 12.68
C PHE A 104 3.03 -7.59 14.09
N TRP A 105 2.39 -7.01 15.11
CA TRP A 105 2.47 -7.45 16.51
C TRP A 105 1.39 -8.47 16.90
N SER A 106 0.40 -8.72 16.03
CA SER A 106 -0.66 -9.71 16.24
C SER A 106 -0.19 -11.07 15.74
N TRP A 107 0.62 -11.75 16.56
CA TRP A 107 1.10 -13.12 16.35
C TRP A 107 0.20 -14.17 17.02
#